data_AF-A0A5C8TY78-F1
#
_entry.id   AF-A0A5C8TY78-F1
#
_cell.length_a   1.000
_cell.length_b   1.000
_cell.length_c   1.000
_cell.angle_alpha   90.00
_cell.angle_beta   90.00
_cell.angle_gamma   90.00
#
_symmetry.space_group_name_H-M   'P 1'
#
loop_
_entity.id
_entity.type
_entity.pdbx_description
1 polymer ?
#
loop_
_entity_poly.entity_id
_entity_poly.type
_entity_poly.pdbx_seq_one_letter_code
_entity_poly.pdbx_strand_id
1 'polypeptide(L)' 'MAQEPTEDQIMFATRAWMIAMRRLWVRRHGTARGDCPVKPLDDYSPEDRRVMSLAIKAALIAGDPNNVEAAIKRLEA' A
#
# COMPACT_ATOMS: atom_id res chain seq x y z
N MET A 1 0.08 23.04 -0.30
CA MET A 1 1.29 22.19 -0.40
C MET A 1 0.83 20.76 -0.30
N ALA A 2 1.33 19.85 -1.13
CA ALA A 2 1.02 18.43 -0.98
C ALA A 2 1.47 17.96 0.41
N GLN A 3 0.59 17.29 1.13
CA GLN A 3 0.90 16.84 2.48
C GLN A 3 1.56 15.47 2.40
N GLU A 4 2.80 15.38 2.89
CA GLU A 4 3.48 14.10 2.97
C GLU A 4 2.76 13.20 3.99
N PRO A 5 2.45 11.94 3.65
CA PRO A 5 1.78 11.04 4.58
C PRO A 5 2.71 10.72 5.76
N THR A 6 2.13 10.71 6.96
CA THR A 6 2.87 10.38 8.19
C THR A 6 3.25 8.90 8.22
N GLU A 7 4.24 8.55 9.05
CA GLU A 7 4.64 7.15 9.23
C GLU A 7 3.47 6.28 9.71
N ASP A 8 2.65 6.79 10.64
CA ASP A 8 1.44 6.10 11.11
C ASP A 8 0.43 5.86 9.99
N GLN A 9 0.20 6.85 9.11
CA GLN A 9 -0.69 6.70 7.95
C GLN A 9 -0.17 5.64 6.98
N ILE A 10 1.14 5.63 6.72
CA ILE A 10 1.78 4.65 5.86
C ILE A 10 1.64 3.25 6.46
N MET A 11 1.93 3.08 7.75
CA MET A 11 1.84 1.79 8.43
C MET A 11 0.41 1.27 8.52
N PHE A 12 -0.56 2.16 8.80
CA PHE A 12 -1.98 1.82 8.78
C PHE A 12 -2.43 1.36 7.39
N ALA A 13 -2.10 2.14 6.34
CA ALA A 13 -2.46 1.81 4.97
C ALA A 13 -1.79 0.50 4.50
N THR A 14 -0.55 0.24 4.91
CA THR A 14 0.16 -1.01 4.62
C THR A 14 -0.56 -2.21 5.24
N ARG A 15 -0.91 -2.14 6.54
CA ARG A 15 -1.68 -3.19 7.22
C ARG A 15 -3.05 -3.40 6.56
N ALA A 16 -3.76 -2.32 6.22
CA ALA A 16 -5.05 -2.38 5.55
C ALA A 16 -4.95 -3.05 4.17
N TRP A 17 -3.91 -2.74 3.39
CA TRP A 17 -3.65 -3.35 2.09
C TRP A 17 -3.41 -4.86 2.21
N MET A 18 -2.61 -5.31 3.19
CA MET A 18 -2.38 -6.75 3.44
C MET A 18 -3.69 -7.49 3.74
N ILE A 19 -4.56 -6.91 4.57
CA ILE A 19 -5.89 -7.49 4.88
C ILE A 19 -6.74 -7.58 3.60
N ALA A 20 -6.75 -6.52 2.78
CA ALA A 20 -7.51 -6.50 1.53
C ALA A 20 -7.02 -7.58 0.55
N MET A 21 -5.71 -7.74 0.40
CA MET A 21 -5.09 -8.77 -0.44
C MET A 21 -5.43 -10.18 0.04
N ARG A 22 -5.41 -10.42 1.36
CA ARG A 22 -5.84 -11.69 1.94
C ARG A 22 -7.31 -11.99 1.65
N ARG A 23 -8.20 -11.00 1.81
CA ARG A 23 -9.64 -11.13 1.47
C ARG A 23 -9.87 -11.40 -0.01
N LEU A 24 -9.12 -10.74 -0.90
CA LEU A 24 -9.18 -10.99 -2.34
C LEU A 24 -8.74 -12.41 -2.71
N TRP A 25 -7.65 -12.87 -2.10
CA TRP A 25 -7.17 -14.24 -2.29
C TRP A 25 -8.22 -15.27 -1.87
N VAL A 26 -8.80 -15.13 -0.67
CA VAL A 26 -9.84 -16.04 -0.17
C VAL A 26 -11.08 -16.03 -1.07
N ARG A 27 -11.52 -14.85 -1.53
CA ARG A 27 -12.65 -14.76 -2.47
C ARG A 27 -12.38 -15.46 -3.80
N ARG A 28 -11.15 -15.40 -4.32
CA ARG A 28 -10.79 -15.96 -5.63
C ARG A 28 -10.51 -17.46 -5.59
N HIS A 29 -9.96 -17.95 -4.48
CA HIS A 29 -9.43 -19.31 -4.39
C HIS A 29 -10.17 -20.19 -3.37
N GLY A 30 -11.02 -19.59 -2.54
CA GLY A 30 -11.63 -20.27 -1.41
C GLY A 30 -10.60 -20.69 -0.35
N THR A 31 -11.06 -21.44 0.64
CA THR A 31 -10.20 -22.07 1.67
C THR A 31 -9.64 -23.42 1.21
N ALA A 32 -10.15 -23.99 0.11
CA ALA A 32 -9.74 -25.30 -0.39
C ALA A 32 -8.34 -25.32 -1.03
N ARG A 33 -7.81 -24.15 -1.41
CA ARG A 33 -6.51 -24.03 -2.11
C ARG A 33 -5.30 -23.92 -1.15
N GLY A 34 -5.53 -24.15 0.15
CA GLY A 34 -4.51 -24.08 1.19
C GLY A 34 -4.44 -22.72 1.89
N ASP A 35 -3.31 -22.46 2.55
CA ASP A 35 -3.09 -21.22 3.28
C ASP A 35 -2.88 -20.03 2.34
N CYS A 36 -3.47 -18.89 2.69
CA CYS A 36 -3.23 -17.64 1.97
C CYS A 36 -1.73 -17.26 2.05
N PRO A 37 -1.07 -16.95 0.92
CA PRO A 37 0.34 -16.57 0.91
C PRO A 37 0.58 -15.19 1.53
N VAL A 38 -0.46 -14.36 1.66
CA VAL A 38 -0.38 -13.04 2.29
C VAL A 38 -0.43 -13.22 3.81
N LYS A 39 0.71 -12.97 4.47
CA LYS A 39 0.84 -13.06 5.92
C LYS A 39 0.55 -11.71 6.59
N PRO A 40 0.28 -11.66 7.90
CA PRO A 40 0.36 -10.42 8.68
C PRO A 40 1.67 -9.66 8.40
N LEU A 41 1.62 -8.32 8.38
CA LEU A 41 2.80 -7.50 8.09
C LEU A 41 3.97 -7.79 9.04
N ASP A 42 3.67 -8.08 10.30
CA ASP A 42 4.67 -8.34 11.35
C ASP A 42 5.43 -9.67 11.16
N ASP A 43 4.93 -10.57 10.29
CA ASP A 43 5.56 -11.85 9.97
C ASP A 43 6.64 -11.71 8.86
N TYR A 44 6.74 -10.54 8.23
CA TYR A 44 7.74 -10.27 7.20
C TYR A 44 9.05 -9.75 7.80
N SER A 45 10.15 -9.92 7.06
CA SER A 45 11.45 -9.38 7.45
C SER A 45 11.38 -7.84 7.60
N PRO A 46 12.24 -7.22 8.42
CA PRO A 46 12.34 -5.76 8.50
C PRO A 46 12.54 -5.08 7.14
N GLU A 47 13.31 -5.71 6.25
CA GLU A 47 13.58 -5.22 4.89
C GLU A 47 12.32 -5.25 4.02
N ASP A 48 11.61 -6.37 4.00
CA ASP A 48 10.35 -6.50 3.25
C ASP A 48 9.30 -5.49 3.75
N ARG A 49 9.19 -5.32 5.07
CA ARG A 49 8.30 -4.32 5.67
C ARG A 49 8.62 -2.90 5.20
N ARG A 50 9.91 -2.56 5.09
CA ARG A 50 10.37 -1.27 4.57
C ARG A 50 10.03 -1.10 3.09
N VAL A 51 10.22 -2.13 2.27
CA VAL A 51 9.86 -2.06 0.84
C VAL A 51 8.36 -1.86 0.66
N MET A 52 7.54 -2.62 1.40
CA MET A 52 6.09 -2.49 1.35
C MET A 52 5.61 -1.10 1.80
N SER A 53 6.14 -0.56 2.91
CA SER A 53 5.75 0.76 3.40
C SER A 53 6.16 1.88 2.43
N LEU A 54 7.33 1.77 1.78
CA LEU A 54 7.74 2.71 0.73
C LEU A 54 6.82 2.65 -0.50
N ALA A 55 6.39 1.46 -0.92
CA ALA A 55 5.47 1.31 -2.03
C ALA A 55 4.10 1.95 -1.73
N ILE A 56 3.58 1.75 -0.51
CA ILE A 56 2.34 2.37 -0.05
C ILE A 56 2.48 3.89 0.07
N LYS A 57 3.61 4.39 0.59
CA LYS A 57 3.91 5.82 0.62
C LYS A 57 3.86 6.43 -0.78
N ALA A 58 4.52 5.79 -1.75
CA ALA A 58 4.51 6.26 -3.14
C ALA A 58 3.08 6.25 -3.72
N ALA A 59 2.28 5.22 -3.44
CA ALA A 59 0.89 5.14 -3.89
C ALA A 59 0.00 6.23 -3.27
N LEU A 60 0.17 6.54 -1.99
CA LEU A 60 -0.55 7.62 -1.31
C LEU A 60 -0.20 8.99 -1.91
N ILE A 61 1.09 9.24 -2.16
CA ILE A 61 1.56 10.46 -2.81
C ILE A 61 0.96 10.56 -4.23
N ALA A 62 1.03 9.49 -5.02
CA ALA A 62 0.52 9.47 -6.39
C ALA A 62 -1.01 9.60 -6.47
N GLY A 63 -1.74 9.11 -5.48
CA GLY A 63 -3.20 9.19 -5.40
C GLY A 63 -3.75 10.51 -4.85
N ASP A 64 -2.91 11.38 -4.27
CA ASP A 64 -3.33 12.68 -3.77
C ASP A 64 -3.70 13.60 -4.95
N PRO A 65 -4.94 14.12 -5.01
CA PRO A 65 -5.37 15.01 -6.09
C PRO A 65 -4.43 16.20 -6.31
N ASN A 66 -3.84 16.75 -5.24
CA ASN A 66 -2.92 17.87 -5.31
C ASN A 66 -1.59 17.47 -5.97
N ASN A 67 -1.12 16.25 -5.74
CA ASN A 67 0.09 15.72 -6.38
C ASN A 67 -0.15 15.41 -7.85
N VAL A 68 -1.32 14.86 -8.18
CA VAL A 68 -1.73 14.63 -9.58
C VAL A 68 -1.79 15.95 -10.33
N GLU A 69 -2.45 16.97 -9.77
CA GLU A 69 -2.55 18.30 -10.38
C GLU A 69 -1.17 18.96 -10.55
N ALA A 70 -0.30 18.86 -9.53
CA ALA A 70 1.06 19.38 -9.62
C ALA A 70 1.92 18.65 -10.66
N ALA A 71 1.75 17.33 -10.82
CA ALA A 71 2.45 16.56 -11.84
C ALA A 71 1.97 16.92 -13.26
N ILE A 72 0.67 17.09 -13.46
CA ILE A 72 0.09 17.55 -14.74
C ILE A 72 0.66 18.93 -15.11
N LYS A 73 0.64 19.90 -14.18
CA LYS A 73 1.18 21.25 -14.42
C LYS A 73 2.66 21.25 -14.81
N ARG A 74 3.47 20.30 -14.33
CA ARG A 74 4.89 20.17 -14.73
C ARG A 74 5.07 19.59 -16.13
N LEU A 75 4.12 18.77 -16.60
CA LEU A 75 4.15 18.19 -17.95
C LEU A 75 3.66 19.18 -19.01
N GLU A 76 2.81 20.12 -18.62
CA GLU A 76 2.26 21.17 -19.49
C GLU A 76 3.13 22.44 -19.59
N ALA A 77 4.19 22.53 -18.77
CA ALA A 77 5.15 23.64 -18.74
C ALA A 77 6.37 23.37 -19.64
#